data_AF-A0A3D1UVZ8-F1
#
_entry.id   AF-A0A3D1UVZ8-F1
#
_cell.length_a   1.000
_cell.length_b   1.000
_cell.length_c   1.000
_cell.angle_alpha   90.00
_cell.angle_beta   90.00
_cell.angle_gamma   90.00
#
_symmetry.space_group_name_H-M   'P 1'
#
loop_
_entity.id
_entity.type
_entity.pdbx_description
1 polymer ?
#
loop_
_entity_poly.entity_id
_entity_poly.type
_entity_poly.pdbx_seq_one_letter_code
_entity_poly.pdbx_strand_id
1 'polypeptide(L)'
;MKSFLSALFCLLSVLFFSSCATDNNERPLSDLVMHMAKQVGGNVNALMLPDPVKASEGVSMLIAGREVAFYRYDLNFSKQRRKLEHIRNTGILYISGIPFEAEVNGSFVMIDHATNVKKKELVKAFRSF
;
A
#
# COMPACT_ATOMS: atom_id res chain seq x y z
N MET A 1 9.15 41.46 27.07
CA MET A 1 9.47 40.04 26.79
C MET A 1 8.26 39.08 26.82
N LYS A 2 7.00 39.56 26.73
CA LYS A 2 5.82 38.67 26.69
C LYS A 2 5.24 38.47 25.28
N SER A 3 5.46 39.40 24.35
CA SER A 3 4.91 39.32 22.99
C SER A 3 5.69 38.43 22.01
N PHE A 4 6.94 38.08 22.30
CA PHE A 4 7.73 37.19 21.43
C PHE A 4 7.43 35.69 21.65
N LEU A 5 6.86 35.32 22.81
CA LEU A 5 6.55 33.93 23.13
C LEU A 5 5.22 33.48 22.49
N SER A 6 4.27 34.40 22.28
CA SER A 6 2.99 34.11 21.62
C SER A 6 3.12 33.91 20.10
N ALA A 7 4.10 34.54 19.45
CA ALA A 7 4.31 34.37 18.01
C ALA A 7 4.88 32.99 17.65
N LEU A 8 5.67 32.40 18.55
CA LEU A 8 6.25 31.06 18.36
C LEU A 8 5.20 29.94 18.51
N PHE A 9 4.14 30.17 19.30
CA PHE A 9 3.09 29.19 19.53
C PHE A 9 2.07 29.09 18.37
N CYS A 10 1.87 30.17 17.60
CA CYS A 10 0.99 30.16 16.43
C CYS A 10 1.62 29.50 15.19
N LEU A 11 2.95 29.42 15.11
CA LEU A 11 3.63 28.82 13.95
C LEU A 11 3.68 27.27 14.01
N LEU A 12 3.54 26.67 15.19
CA LEU A 12 3.59 25.21 15.37
C LEU A 12 2.26 24.50 15.05
N SER A 13 1.14 25.21 15.00
CA SER A 13 -0.19 24.63 14.82
C SER A 13 -0.56 24.28 13.36
N VAL A 14 0.28 24.62 12.38
CA VAL A 14 -0.05 24.45 10.95
C VAL A 14 0.53 23.16 10.34
N LEU A 15 1.35 22.38 11.06
CA LEU A 15 2.00 21.18 10.53
C LEU A 15 1.20 19.86 10.70
N PHE A 16 -0.05 19.90 11.19
CA PHE A 16 -0.83 18.68 11.47
C PHE A 16 -1.72 18.17 10.34
N PHE A 17 -1.70 18.77 9.15
CA PHE A 17 -2.53 18.33 8.02
C PHE A 17 -1.69 17.98 6.80
N SER A 18 -1.08 16.79 6.77
CA SER A 18 -0.87 16.06 5.51
C SER A 18 -0.50 14.60 5.72
N SER A 19 -1.20 13.87 6.59
CA SER A 19 -1.38 12.44 6.34
C SER A 19 -2.62 12.32 5.47
N CYS A 20 -2.48 12.57 4.17
CA CYS A 20 -3.47 12.13 3.20
C CYS A 20 -3.40 10.59 3.18
N ALA A 21 -4.01 9.96 4.18
CA ALA A 21 -4.36 8.57 4.06
C ALA A 21 -5.25 8.47 2.82
N THR A 22 -4.77 7.82 1.77
CA THR A 22 -5.58 7.53 0.59
C THR A 22 -6.78 6.74 1.07
N ASP A 23 -7.95 7.36 1.06
CA ASP A 23 -9.20 6.69 1.42
C ASP A 23 -9.71 5.93 0.20
N ASN A 24 -9.36 4.64 0.15
CA ASN A 24 -9.76 3.72 -0.90
C ASN A 24 -10.28 2.39 -0.33
N ASN A 25 -10.69 2.37 0.94
CA ASN A 25 -11.16 1.16 1.63
C ASN A 25 -12.42 0.55 1.02
N GLU A 26 -13.21 1.32 0.28
CA GLU A 26 -14.41 0.83 -0.42
C GLU A 26 -14.10 0.25 -1.80
N ARG A 27 -12.87 0.44 -2.33
CA ARG A 27 -12.52 -0.02 -3.68
C ARG A 27 -12.18 -1.52 -3.66
N PRO A 28 -12.71 -2.33 -4.58
CA PRO A 28 -12.38 -3.75 -4.65
C PRO A 28 -10.98 -4.00 -5.21
N LEU A 29 -10.41 -5.16 -4.91
CA LEU A 29 -9.09 -5.56 -5.43
C LEU A 29 -9.10 -5.69 -6.98
N SER A 30 -10.23 -6.04 -7.58
CA SER A 30 -10.42 -6.10 -9.03
C SER A 30 -10.13 -4.77 -9.73
N ASP A 31 -10.52 -3.65 -9.12
CA ASP A 31 -10.33 -2.32 -9.70
C ASP A 31 -8.85 -1.94 -9.73
N LEU A 32 -8.11 -2.29 -8.67
CA LEU A 32 -6.67 -2.13 -8.64
C LEU A 32 -6.01 -2.96 -9.74
N VAL A 33 -6.39 -4.24 -9.88
CA VAL A 33 -5.85 -5.12 -10.92
C VAL A 33 -6.12 -4.56 -12.31
N MET A 34 -7.33 -4.09 -12.59
CA MET A 34 -7.69 -3.46 -13.86
C MET A 34 -6.86 -2.20 -14.12
N HIS A 35 -6.65 -1.37 -13.09
CA HIS A 35 -5.79 -0.19 -13.18
C HIS A 35 -4.34 -0.56 -13.48
N MET A 36 -3.78 -1.54 -12.78
CA MET A 36 -2.41 -2.01 -13.00
C MET A 36 -2.24 -2.60 -14.41
N ALA A 37 -3.19 -3.40 -14.88
CA ALA A 37 -3.19 -3.95 -16.24
C ALA A 37 -3.24 -2.83 -17.30
N LYS A 38 -4.04 -1.79 -17.07
CA LYS A 38 -4.13 -0.63 -17.97
C LYS A 38 -2.86 0.22 -18.01
N GLN A 39 -2.24 0.45 -16.85
CA GLN A 39 -1.09 1.36 -16.73
C GLN A 39 0.26 0.70 -17.06
N VAL A 40 0.43 -0.58 -16.69
CA VAL A 40 1.73 -1.28 -16.77
C VAL A 40 1.67 -2.48 -17.72
N GLY A 41 0.49 -3.03 -17.95
CA GLY A 41 0.27 -4.29 -18.67
C GLY A 41 0.32 -5.50 -17.73
N GLY A 42 0.23 -6.69 -18.33
CA GLY A 42 0.22 -7.97 -17.61
C GLY A 42 -1.17 -8.54 -17.41
N ASN A 43 -1.22 -9.76 -16.88
CA ASN A 43 -2.46 -10.52 -16.72
C ASN A 43 -2.58 -11.03 -15.28
N VAL A 44 -3.82 -11.20 -14.82
CA VAL A 44 -4.08 -11.96 -13.59
C VAL A 44 -3.53 -13.36 -13.75
N ASN A 45 -2.78 -13.81 -12.75
CA ASN A 45 -2.17 -15.12 -12.74
C ASN A 45 -2.91 -16.07 -11.78
N ALA A 46 -3.01 -15.70 -10.50
CA ALA A 46 -3.68 -16.52 -9.50
C ALA A 46 -4.35 -15.70 -8.39
N LEU A 47 -5.38 -16.27 -7.78
CA LEU A 47 -5.87 -15.81 -6.48
C LEU A 47 -4.85 -16.21 -5.41
N MET A 48 -4.53 -15.27 -4.52
CA MET A 48 -3.58 -15.49 -3.43
C MET A 48 -4.34 -15.76 -2.14
N LEU A 49 -3.83 -16.68 -1.32
CA LEU A 49 -4.36 -16.90 0.02
C LEU A 49 -4.08 -15.65 0.88
N PRO A 50 -5.11 -14.98 1.42
CA PRO A 50 -4.92 -13.76 2.19
C PRO A 50 -4.60 -14.04 3.68
N ASP A 51 -4.96 -15.23 4.19
CA ASP A 51 -4.77 -15.63 5.59
C ASP A 51 -3.32 -15.58 6.11
N PRO A 52 -2.28 -15.96 5.33
CA PRO A 52 -0.89 -15.85 5.77
C PRO A 52 -0.46 -14.42 6.08
N VAL A 53 -1.05 -13.44 5.38
CA VAL A 53 -0.74 -12.01 5.55
C VAL A 53 -1.80 -11.26 6.36
N LYS A 54 -2.90 -11.96 6.71
CA LYS A 54 -4.08 -11.39 7.39
C LYS A 54 -4.75 -10.29 6.57
N ALA A 55 -4.74 -10.40 5.24
CA ALA A 55 -5.50 -9.51 4.35
C ALA A 55 -6.96 -10.00 4.22
N SER A 56 -7.82 -9.21 3.57
CA SER A 56 -9.16 -9.62 3.18
C SER A 56 -9.16 -10.34 1.82
N GLU A 57 -8.33 -9.86 0.89
CA GLU A 57 -8.24 -10.40 -0.47
C GLU A 57 -6.78 -10.40 -0.93
N GLY A 58 -6.45 -11.28 -1.89
CA GLY A 58 -5.13 -11.36 -2.50
C GLY A 58 -5.17 -11.86 -3.93
N VAL A 59 -4.32 -11.31 -4.79
CA VAL A 59 -4.18 -11.70 -6.20
C VAL A 59 -2.74 -11.49 -6.67
N SER A 60 -2.26 -12.34 -7.57
CA SER A 60 -1.00 -12.15 -8.27
C SER A 60 -1.25 -11.82 -9.73
N MET A 61 -0.40 -10.94 -10.28
CA MET A 61 -0.34 -10.65 -11.71
C MET A 61 1.03 -11.03 -12.26
N LEU A 62 1.05 -11.57 -13.48
CA LEU A 62 2.27 -11.76 -14.24
C LEU A 62 2.56 -10.48 -15.04
N ILE A 63 3.59 -9.74 -14.64
CA ILE A 63 3.97 -8.46 -15.25
C ILE A 63 5.44 -8.54 -15.67
N ALA A 64 5.71 -8.39 -16.97
CA ALA A 64 7.05 -8.52 -17.54
C ALA A 64 7.76 -9.84 -17.14
N GLY A 65 7.02 -10.96 -17.14
CA GLY A 65 7.55 -12.28 -16.84
C GLY A 65 7.86 -12.55 -15.36
N ARG A 66 7.43 -11.67 -14.45
CA ARG A 66 7.58 -11.83 -13.01
C ARG A 66 6.22 -11.69 -12.33
N GLU A 67 6.00 -12.47 -11.28
CA GLU A 67 4.82 -12.34 -10.44
C GLU A 67 4.95 -11.11 -9.55
N VAL A 68 3.85 -10.37 -9.41
CA VAL A 68 3.68 -9.26 -8.47
C VAL A 68 2.38 -9.53 -7.73
N ALA A 69 2.43 -9.55 -6.40
CA ALA A 69 1.26 -9.83 -5.59
C ALA A 69 0.68 -8.55 -4.99
N PHE A 70 -0.66 -8.50 -4.96
CA PHE A 70 -1.44 -7.41 -4.40
C PHE A 70 -2.39 -7.96 -3.34
N TYR A 71 -2.51 -7.23 -2.25
CA TYR A 71 -3.40 -7.56 -1.14
C TYR A 71 -4.26 -6.36 -0.76
N ARG A 72 -5.50 -6.62 -0.37
CA ARG A 72 -6.44 -5.61 0.16
C ARG A 72 -6.71 -5.87 1.63
N TYR A 73 -6.61 -4.84 2.45
CA TYR A 73 -6.92 -4.85 3.87
C TYR A 73 -8.20 -4.06 4.14
N ASP A 74 -9.12 -4.61 4.93
CA ASP A 74 -10.27 -3.88 5.45
C ASP A 74 -9.89 -3.07 6.69
N LEU A 75 -9.88 -1.75 6.54
CA LEU A 75 -9.54 -0.81 7.61
C LEU A 75 -10.60 -0.74 8.70
N ASN A 76 -11.83 -1.18 8.44
CA ASN A 76 -12.86 -1.30 9.47
C ASN A 76 -12.47 -2.35 10.52
N PHE A 77 -11.65 -3.33 10.14
CA PHE A 77 -11.14 -4.34 11.06
C PHE A 77 -9.82 -3.91 11.73
N SER A 78 -9.86 -3.71 13.04
CA SER A 78 -8.74 -3.15 13.83
C SER A 78 -7.43 -3.95 13.71
N LYS A 79 -7.50 -5.29 13.64
CA LYS A 79 -6.30 -6.12 13.49
C LYS A 79 -5.64 -5.91 12.12
N GLN A 80 -6.44 -5.77 11.06
CA GLN A 80 -5.95 -5.52 9.71
C GLN A 80 -5.35 -4.12 9.58
N ARG A 81 -6.02 -3.11 10.13
CA ARG A 81 -5.49 -1.74 10.20
C ARG A 81 -4.13 -1.67 10.89
N ARG A 82 -3.97 -2.30 12.06
CA ARG A 82 -2.68 -2.35 12.78
C ARG A 82 -1.59 -3.07 11.98
N LYS A 83 -1.94 -4.17 11.31
CA LYS A 83 -1.00 -4.90 10.44
C LYS A 83 -0.55 -4.01 9.28
N LEU A 84 -1.47 -3.30 8.64
CA LEU A 84 -1.17 -2.39 7.54
C LEU A 84 -0.33 -1.19 7.98
N GLU A 85 -0.62 -0.60 9.14
CA GLU A 85 0.21 0.46 9.74
C GLU A 85 1.62 -0.03 10.00
N HIS A 86 1.78 -1.26 10.51
CA HIS A 86 3.11 -1.86 10.68
C HIS A 86 3.84 -2.00 9.34
N ILE A 87 3.20 -2.53 8.30
CA ILE A 87 3.79 -2.65 6.95
C ILE A 87 4.17 -1.26 6.41
N ARG A 88 3.31 -0.25 6.60
CA ARG A 88 3.57 1.13 6.18
C ARG A 88 4.80 1.73 6.87
N ASN A 89 4.98 1.44 8.16
CA ASN A 89 6.10 1.96 8.94
C ASN A 89 7.41 1.24 8.66
N THR A 90 7.37 -0.06 8.36
CA THR A 90 8.58 -0.87 8.11
C THR A 90 8.95 -0.99 6.64
N GLY A 91 7.99 -0.82 5.73
CA GLY A 91 8.13 -1.16 4.32
C GLY A 91 8.24 -2.66 4.05
N ILE A 92 7.90 -3.52 5.03
CA ILE A 92 8.09 -4.97 4.96
C ILE A 92 6.79 -5.71 5.28
N LEU A 93 6.46 -6.68 4.41
CA LEU A 93 5.46 -7.71 4.67
C LEU A 93 6.16 -9.04 4.96
N TYR A 94 5.88 -9.63 6.11
CA TYR A 94 6.36 -10.97 6.45
C TYR A 94 5.33 -12.04 6.05
N ILE A 95 5.77 -13.04 5.29
CA ILE A 95 5.00 -14.25 4.98
C ILE A 95 5.80 -15.44 5.50
N SER A 96 5.25 -16.16 6.49
CA SER A 96 5.93 -17.31 7.11
C SER A 96 7.36 -17.01 7.59
N GLY A 97 7.60 -15.79 8.09
CA GLY A 97 8.91 -15.33 8.57
C GLY A 97 9.84 -14.77 7.48
N ILE A 98 9.47 -14.86 6.20
CA ILE A 98 10.25 -14.33 5.07
C ILE A 98 9.85 -12.86 4.82
N PRO A 99 10.80 -11.91 4.78
CA PRO A 99 10.51 -10.50 4.52
C PRO A 99 10.37 -10.22 3.01
N PHE A 100 9.34 -9.45 2.66
CA PHE A 100 9.11 -8.94 1.31
C PHE A 100 9.06 -7.41 1.35
N GLU A 101 9.78 -6.74 0.44
CA GLU A 101 9.65 -5.30 0.21
C GLU A 101 8.20 -5.03 -0.20
N ALA A 102 7.57 -4.10 0.54
CA ALA A 102 6.15 -3.81 0.41
C ALA A 102 5.91 -2.32 0.17
N GLU A 103 5.06 -2.04 -0.81
CA GLU A 103 4.52 -0.70 -1.07
C GLU A 103 3.07 -0.66 -0.58
N VAL A 104 2.70 0.42 0.10
CA VAL A 104 1.35 0.62 0.65
C VAL A 104 0.67 1.80 -0.04
N ASN A 105 -0.56 1.60 -0.51
CA ASN A 105 -1.42 2.69 -1.00
C ASN A 105 -2.83 2.54 -0.43
N GLY A 106 -3.18 3.40 0.54
CA GLY A 106 -4.45 3.31 1.26
C GLY A 106 -4.61 1.94 1.93
N SER A 107 -5.63 1.18 1.54
CA SER A 107 -5.96 -0.19 1.98
C SER A 107 -5.21 -1.29 1.23
N PHE A 108 -4.36 -0.97 0.26
CA PHE A 108 -3.69 -1.95 -0.59
C PHE A 108 -2.21 -2.09 -0.27
N VAL A 109 -1.68 -3.29 -0.52
CA VAL A 109 -0.26 -3.63 -0.41
C VAL A 109 0.20 -4.32 -1.68
N MET A 110 1.36 -3.93 -2.21
CA MET A 110 2.04 -4.59 -3.32
C MET A 110 3.38 -5.16 -2.85
N ILE A 111 3.70 -6.40 -3.22
CA ILE A 111 5.01 -7.05 -2.96
C ILE A 111 5.59 -7.66 -4.25
N ASP A 112 6.84 -8.15 -4.18
CA ASP A 112 7.58 -8.74 -5.31
C ASP A 112 7.77 -7.80 -6.52
N HIS A 113 7.54 -6.49 -6.32
CA HIS A 113 7.78 -5.46 -7.31
C HIS A 113 9.27 -5.05 -7.42
N ALA A 114 10.07 -5.34 -6.39
CA ALA A 114 11.42 -4.80 -6.24
C ALA A 114 12.42 -5.31 -7.29
N THR A 115 12.28 -6.56 -7.72
CA THR A 115 13.16 -7.22 -8.70
C THR A 115 12.58 -7.18 -10.12
N ASN A 116 11.39 -6.60 -10.30
CA ASN A 116 10.75 -6.49 -11.60
C ASN A 116 11.42 -5.39 -12.44
N VAL A 117 11.68 -5.68 -13.71
CA VAL A 117 12.27 -4.71 -14.66
C VAL A 117 11.42 -3.44 -14.82
N LYS A 118 10.10 -3.53 -14.56
CA LYS A 118 9.14 -2.43 -14.55
C LYS A 118 8.91 -1.80 -13.17
N LYS A 119 9.80 -1.99 -12.18
CA LYS A 119 9.63 -1.49 -10.79
C LYS A 119 9.11 -0.05 -10.72
N LYS A 120 9.73 0.88 -11.47
CA LYS A 120 9.34 2.30 -11.43
C LYS A 120 7.91 2.54 -11.93
N GLU A 121 7.50 1.84 -12.98
CA GLU A 121 6.15 1.92 -13.55
C GLU A 121 5.12 1.30 -12.59
N LEU A 122 5.45 0.15 -12.00
CA LEU A 122 4.63 -0.53 -10.99
C LEU A 122 4.34 0.39 -9.80
N VAL A 123 5.40 0.94 -9.19
CA VAL A 123 5.25 1.82 -8.02
C VAL A 123 4.47 3.08 -8.38
N LYS A 124 4.71 3.67 -9.56
CA LYS A 124 3.98 4.85 -10.03
C LYS A 124 2.48 4.54 -10.23
N ALA A 125 2.16 3.46 -10.92
CA ALA A 125 0.78 3.06 -11.17
C ALA A 125 0.06 2.69 -9.87
N PHE A 126 0.73 1.94 -9.00
CA PHE A 126 0.18 1.52 -7.71
C PHE A 126 -0.14 2.72 -6.82
N ARG A 127 0.75 3.71 -6.74
CA ARG A 127 0.53 4.93 -5.93
C ARG A 127 -0.50 5.90 -6.54
N SER A 128 -0.81 5.79 -7.83
CA SER A 128 -1.79 6.65 -8.49
C SER A 128 -3.20 6.07 -8.50
N PHE A 129 -3.40 4.88 -7.93
CA PHE A 129 -4.70 4.25 -7.78
C PHE A 129 -5.49 4.91 -6.64
#